data_AF-A0A914V277-F1
#
_entry.id   AF-A0A914V277-F1
#
_cell.length_a   1.000
_cell.length_b   1.000
_cell.length_c   1.000
_cell.angle_alpha   90.00
_cell.angle_beta   90.00
_cell.angle_gamma   90.00
#
_symmetry.space_group_name_H-M   'P 1'
#
loop_
_entity.id
_entity.type
_entity.pdbx_description
1 polymer ?
#
loop_
_entity_poly.entity_id
_entity_poly.type
_entity_poly.pdbx_seq_one_letter_code
_entity_poly.pdbx_strand_id
1 'polypeptide(L)'
;MRFGDRQFYLDWWNSKSMATYYRNWNLVVHEWLYTYVYKDLSEMIPGKRGRKIAQLTVFFLSAAVHEYWFGVAFRTFYPVMFALYFICGGTFFFVSRLIKMDQAWNVVMWFNLMIGNGMFVALYSMEWYAQQRCAPSFESELLDMLVPRSWMCK
;
A
#
# COMPACT_ATOMS: atom_id res chain seq x y z
N MET A 1 16.77 -23.28 -11.58
CA MET A 1 16.13 -22.27 -12.46
C MET A 1 17.21 -21.57 -13.28
N ARG A 2 17.06 -21.43 -14.60
CA ARG A 2 18.03 -20.77 -15.52
C ARG A 2 17.44 -19.50 -16.14
N PHE A 3 16.87 -18.62 -15.31
CA PHE A 3 16.36 -17.32 -15.76
C PHE A 3 17.46 -16.26 -15.63
N GLY A 4 17.75 -15.57 -16.74
CA GLY A 4 18.88 -14.65 -16.86
C GLY A 4 18.59 -13.21 -16.43
N ASP A 5 17.33 -12.78 -16.48
CA ASP A 5 16.94 -11.47 -16.02
C ASP A 5 16.85 -11.45 -14.49
N ARG A 6 17.55 -10.49 -13.90
CA ARG A 6 17.71 -10.31 -12.45
C ARG A 6 17.38 -8.88 -12.03
N GLN A 7 16.84 -8.06 -12.94
CA GLN A 7 16.51 -6.68 -12.67
C GLN A 7 15.15 -6.58 -11.96
N PHE A 8 15.12 -6.88 -10.66
CA PHE A 8 13.89 -6.86 -9.86
C PHE A 8 13.56 -5.48 -9.28
N TYR A 9 14.56 -4.60 -9.17
CA TYR A 9 14.42 -3.24 -8.66
C TYR A 9 15.44 -2.31 -9.33
N LEU A 10 15.18 -1.01 -9.28
CA LEU A 10 16.09 0.07 -9.71
C LEU A 10 16.42 0.97 -8.51
N ASP A 11 17.01 2.13 -8.77
CA ASP A 11 17.42 3.16 -7.81
C ASP A 11 16.23 3.88 -7.13
N TRP A 12 15.33 3.12 -6.52
CA TRP A 12 14.13 3.65 -5.85
C TRP A 12 14.44 4.58 -4.67
N TRP A 13 15.61 4.41 -4.03
CA TRP A 13 16.07 5.20 -2.89
C TRP A 13 16.45 6.65 -3.24
N ASN A 14 16.68 6.94 -4.53
CA ASN A 14 16.96 8.27 -5.05
C ASN A 14 15.84 8.73 -5.99
N SER A 15 14.60 8.44 -5.61
CA SER A 15 13.45 8.79 -6.43
C SER A 15 13.15 10.30 -6.39
N LYS A 16 12.91 10.88 -7.55
CA LYS A 16 12.58 12.32 -7.72
C LYS A 16 11.09 12.63 -7.58
N SER A 17 10.25 11.59 -7.60
CA SER A 17 8.81 11.70 -7.43
C SER A 17 8.24 10.38 -6.90
N MET A 18 7.04 10.41 -6.31
CA MET A 18 6.38 9.20 -5.83
C MET A 18 6.09 8.22 -6.97
N ALA A 19 5.84 8.73 -8.18
CA ALA A 19 5.65 7.90 -9.37
C ALA A 19 6.91 7.09 -9.71
N THR A 20 8.09 7.72 -9.61
CA THR A 20 9.37 7.05 -9.85
C THR A 20 9.65 6.01 -8.77
N TYR A 21 9.33 6.31 -7.50
CA TYR A 21 9.45 5.36 -6.39
C TYR A 21 8.65 4.08 -6.66
N TYR A 22 7.35 4.20 -6.94
CA TYR A 22 6.48 3.04 -7.17
C TYR A 22 6.91 2.18 -8.38
N ARG A 23 7.51 2.79 -9.41
CA ARG A 23 8.02 2.06 -10.57
C ARG A 23 9.31 1.31 -10.27
N ASN A 24 10.20 1.92 -9.50
CA ASN A 24 11.56 1.41 -9.32
C ASN A 24 11.70 0.45 -8.12
N TRP A 25 10.75 0.47 -7.17
CA TRP A 25 10.80 -0.35 -5.95
C TRP A 25 10.71 -1.85 -6.22
N ASN A 26 9.69 -2.28 -6.98
CA ASN A 26 9.46 -3.68 -7.34
C ASN A 26 8.96 -3.74 -8.79
N LEU A 27 9.90 -4.01 -9.71
CA LEU A 27 9.64 -4.03 -11.14
C LEU A 27 8.64 -5.12 -11.51
N VAL A 28 8.75 -6.31 -10.92
CA VAL A 28 7.89 -7.46 -11.26
C VAL A 28 6.42 -7.14 -11.02
N VAL A 29 6.11 -6.61 -9.82
CA VAL A 29 4.72 -6.27 -9.47
C VAL A 29 4.24 -5.05 -10.26
N HIS A 30 5.11 -4.05 -10.43
CA HIS A 30 4.78 -2.86 -11.19
C HIS A 30 4.47 -3.19 -12.66
N GLU A 31 5.31 -3.98 -13.33
CA GLU A 31 5.11 -4.37 -14.73
C GLU A 31 3.86 -5.22 -14.92
N TRP A 32 3.56 -6.12 -13.97
CA TRP A 32 2.32 -6.89 -13.98
C TRP A 32 1.08 -5.98 -13.87
N LEU A 33 1.05 -5.08 -12.88
CA LEU A 33 -0.05 -4.12 -12.70
C LEU A 33 -0.18 -3.18 -13.90
N TYR A 34 0.94 -2.72 -14.46
CA TYR A 34 0.94 -1.85 -15.62
C TYR A 34 0.38 -2.54 -16.86
N THR A 35 0.86 -3.76 -17.13
CA THR A 35 0.55 -4.48 -18.39
C THR A 35 -0.87 -5.02 -18.38
N TYR A 36 -1.31 -5.63 -17.28
CA TYR A 36 -2.59 -6.34 -17.23
C TYR A 36 -3.75 -5.52 -16.65
N VAL A 37 -3.47 -4.45 -15.91
CA VAL A 37 -4.52 -3.65 -15.27
C VAL A 37 -4.55 -2.25 -15.85
N TYR A 38 -3.43 -1.51 -15.77
CA TYR A 38 -3.41 -0.13 -16.22
C TYR A 38 -3.65 0.01 -17.73
N LYS A 39 -2.89 -0.73 -18.54
CA LYS A 39 -2.92 -0.64 -20.00
C LYS A 39 -4.29 -1.02 -20.53
N ASP A 40 -4.79 -2.19 -20.17
CA ASP A 40 -6.10 -2.70 -20.59
C ASP A 40 -7.24 -1.74 -20.22
N LEU A 41 -7.28 -1.23 -18.98
CA LEU A 41 -8.29 -0.25 -18.57
C LEU A 41 -8.17 1.08 -19.31
N SER A 42 -6.93 1.51 -19.63
CA SER A 42 -6.69 2.75 -20.36
C SER A 42 -7.06 2.65 -21.84
N GLU A 43 -7.01 1.45 -22.42
CA GLU A 43 -7.43 1.17 -23.79
C GLU A 43 -8.95 1.03 -23.88
N MET A 44 -9.60 0.39 -22.88
CA MET A 44 -11.05 0.27 -22.81
C MET A 44 -11.77 1.62 -22.63
N ILE A 45 -11.19 2.54 -21.85
CA ILE A 45 -11.76 3.87 -21.60
C ILE A 45 -10.83 4.93 -22.18
N PRO A 46 -10.99 5.30 -23.47
CA PRO A 46 -10.12 6.29 -24.09
C PRO A 46 -10.27 7.68 -23.45
N GLY A 47 -9.15 8.40 -23.37
CA GLY A 47 -9.09 9.79 -22.92
C GLY A 47 -8.50 10.00 -21.52
N LYS A 48 -8.38 11.28 -21.13
CA LYS A 48 -7.72 11.68 -19.86
C LYS A 48 -8.45 11.15 -18.62
N ARG A 49 -9.77 10.97 -18.69
CA ARG A 49 -10.58 10.43 -17.60
C ARG A 49 -10.32 8.94 -17.38
N GLY A 50 -10.23 8.16 -18.46
CA GLY A 50 -9.91 6.74 -18.37
C GLY A 50 -8.53 6.46 -17.78
N ARG A 51 -7.51 7.24 -18.15
CA ARG A 51 -6.18 7.13 -17.52
C ARG A 51 -6.18 7.38 -16.01
N LYS A 52 -7.00 8.32 -15.53
CA LYS A 52 -7.17 8.57 -14.09
C LYS A 52 -7.89 7.43 -13.40
N ILE A 53 -8.94 6.88 -14.03
CA ILE A 53 -9.68 5.72 -13.51
C ILE A 53 -8.74 4.52 -13.42
N ALA A 54 -8.04 4.18 -14.51
CA ALA A 54 -7.04 3.11 -14.53
C ALA A 54 -6.00 3.26 -13.43
N GLN A 55 -5.49 4.49 -13.24
CA GLN A 55 -4.54 4.78 -12.16
C GLN A 55 -5.15 4.55 -10.76
N LEU A 56 -6.36 5.04 -10.51
CA LEU A 56 -7.06 4.84 -9.24
C LEU A 56 -7.35 3.35 -8.99
N THR A 57 -7.76 2.62 -10.02
CA THR A 57 -8.03 1.17 -9.95
C THR A 57 -6.76 0.39 -9.60
N VAL A 58 -5.61 0.73 -10.19
CA VAL A 58 -4.33 0.08 -9.85
C VAL A 58 -3.96 0.33 -8.39
N PHE A 59 -4.08 1.58 -7.90
CA PHE A 59 -3.82 1.87 -6.49
C PHE A 59 -4.79 1.14 -5.55
N PHE A 60 -6.08 1.10 -5.90
CA PHE A 60 -7.09 0.38 -5.13
C PHE A 60 -6.80 -1.12 -5.08
N LEU A 61 -6.55 -1.75 -6.23
CA LEU A 61 -6.25 -3.17 -6.32
C LEU A 61 -4.98 -3.52 -5.53
N SER A 62 -3.93 -2.71 -5.68
CA SER A 62 -2.70 -2.87 -4.91
C SER A 62 -2.98 -2.81 -3.41
N ALA A 63 -3.69 -1.78 -2.93
CA ALA A 63 -4.01 -1.64 -1.51
C ALA A 63 -4.88 -2.80 -0.98
N ALA A 64 -5.86 -3.25 -1.76
CA ALA A 64 -6.74 -4.36 -1.39
C ALA A 64 -5.98 -5.69 -1.28
N VAL A 65 -5.04 -5.97 -2.19
CA VAL A 65 -4.21 -7.19 -2.12
C VAL A 65 -3.27 -7.16 -0.91
N HIS A 66 -2.69 -5.99 -0.58
CA HIS A 66 -1.87 -5.86 0.62
C HIS A 66 -2.70 -6.13 1.88
N GLU A 67 -3.89 -5.51 1.99
CA GLU A 67 -4.80 -5.75 3.10
C GLU A 67 -5.21 -7.22 3.20
N TYR A 68 -5.55 -7.85 2.07
CA TYR A 68 -5.92 -9.26 2.03
C TYR A 68 -4.80 -10.16 2.55
N TRP A 69 -3.55 -9.93 2.12
CA TRP A 69 -2.42 -10.75 2.56
C TRP A 69 -2.19 -10.65 4.06
N PHE A 70 -2.22 -9.43 4.62
CA PHE A 70 -2.09 -9.23 6.07
C PHE A 70 -3.28 -9.77 6.84
N GLY A 71 -4.50 -9.60 6.32
CA GLY A 71 -5.70 -10.10 6.95
C GLY A 71 -5.72 -11.63 7.05
N VAL A 72 -5.23 -12.32 6.01
CA VAL A 72 -5.06 -13.78 6.04
C VAL A 72 -3.93 -14.20 6.99
N ALA A 73 -2.79 -13.49 6.97
CA ALA A 73 -1.63 -13.83 7.80
C ALA A 73 -1.91 -13.68 9.30
N PHE A 74 -2.59 -12.61 9.70
CA PHE A 74 -2.93 -12.32 11.10
C PHE A 74 -4.32 -12.83 11.50
N ARG A 75 -5.11 -13.37 10.57
CA ARG A 75 -6.49 -13.82 10.79
C ARG A 75 -7.39 -12.75 11.42
N THR A 76 -7.13 -11.49 11.12
CA THR A 76 -7.87 -10.33 11.61
C THR A 76 -8.06 -9.34 10.47
N PHE A 77 -9.22 -8.69 10.41
CA PHE A 77 -9.44 -7.64 9.42
C PHE A 77 -9.18 -6.28 10.06
N TYR A 78 -8.01 -5.70 9.77
CA TYR A 78 -7.62 -4.41 10.31
C TYR A 78 -7.15 -3.47 9.18
N PRO A 79 -8.06 -2.66 8.59
CA PRO A 79 -7.87 -1.97 7.31
C PRO A 79 -6.88 -0.79 7.33
N VAL A 80 -5.90 -0.83 8.22
CA VAL A 80 -4.82 0.17 8.34
C VAL A 80 -3.92 0.13 7.11
N MET A 81 -3.55 -1.05 6.59
CA MET A 81 -2.73 -1.10 5.39
C MET A 81 -3.46 -0.54 4.17
N PHE A 82 -4.74 -0.89 4.00
CA PHE A 82 -5.55 -0.28 2.96
C PHE A 82 -5.56 1.26 3.05
N ALA A 83 -5.78 1.81 4.24
CA ALA A 83 -5.79 3.26 4.47
C ALA A 83 -4.43 3.91 4.18
N LEU A 84 -3.33 3.34 4.67
CA LEU A 84 -1.97 3.87 4.46
C LEU A 84 -1.59 3.87 2.97
N TYR A 85 -1.84 2.78 2.26
CA TYR A 85 -1.47 2.69 0.84
C TYR A 85 -2.39 3.51 -0.07
N PHE A 86 -3.71 3.44 0.14
CA PHE A 86 -4.67 4.12 -0.74
C PHE A 86 -4.79 5.62 -0.43
N ILE A 87 -5.01 5.98 0.83
CA ILE A 87 -5.26 7.37 1.24
C ILE A 87 -3.94 8.13 1.32
N CYS A 88 -3.00 7.68 2.15
CA CYS A 88 -1.71 8.38 2.29
C CYS A 88 -0.91 8.25 1.00
N GLY A 89 -0.72 7.03 0.47
CA GLY A 89 0.01 6.81 -0.77
C GLY A 89 -0.55 7.58 -1.97
N GLY A 90 -1.88 7.64 -2.11
CA GLY A 90 -2.56 8.46 -3.12
C GLY A 90 -2.35 9.97 -2.91
N THR A 91 -2.46 10.45 -1.68
CA THR A 91 -2.21 11.86 -1.34
C THR A 91 -0.77 12.27 -1.66
N PHE A 92 0.21 11.47 -1.22
CA PHE A 92 1.63 11.72 -1.50
C PHE A 92 1.96 11.65 -2.99
N PHE A 93 1.24 10.83 -3.76
CA PHE A 93 1.36 10.81 -5.22
C PHE A 93 0.94 12.13 -5.89
N PHE A 94 -0.07 12.82 -5.37
CA PHE A 94 -0.44 14.16 -5.83
C PHE A 94 0.52 15.22 -5.32
N VAL A 95 0.91 15.16 -4.04
CA VAL A 95 1.87 16.10 -3.42
C VAL A 95 3.22 16.07 -4.12
N SER A 96 3.69 14.88 -4.55
CA SER A 96 4.96 14.75 -5.26
C SER A 96 4.98 15.46 -6.60
N ARG A 97 3.82 15.80 -7.18
CA ARG A 97 3.73 16.59 -8.42
C ARG A 97 3.87 18.10 -8.15
N LEU A 98 3.67 18.53 -6.91
CA LEU A 98 3.77 19.94 -6.50
C LEU A 98 5.21 20.31 -6.12
N ILE A 99 5.94 19.38 -5.53
CA ILE A 99 7.35 19.59 -5.14
C ILE A 99 8.24 19.43 -6.37
N LYS A 100 8.86 20.54 -6.82
CA LYS A 100 9.76 20.55 -7.99
C LYS A 100 11.23 20.28 -7.64
N MET A 101 11.59 20.33 -6.36
CA MET A 101 12.96 20.13 -5.91
C MET A 101 13.21 18.64 -5.61
N ASP A 102 14.00 17.99 -6.46
CA ASP A 102 14.32 16.55 -6.38
C ASP A 102 14.84 16.14 -4.98
N GLN A 103 15.78 16.90 -4.42
CA GLN A 103 16.39 16.60 -3.12
C GLN A 103 15.40 16.74 -1.97
N ALA A 104 14.56 17.77 -2.00
CA ALA A 104 13.55 17.99 -0.95
C ALA A 104 12.49 16.89 -0.97
N TRP A 105 12.07 16.46 -2.17
CA TRP A 105 11.17 15.31 -2.30
C TRP A 105 11.79 14.03 -1.76
N ASN A 106 13.06 13.76 -2.04
CA ASN A 106 13.73 12.55 -1.53
C ASN A 106 13.69 12.49 0.01
N VAL A 107 13.96 13.62 0.69
CA VAL A 107 13.85 13.72 2.16
C VAL A 107 12.42 13.45 2.64
N VAL A 108 11.42 14.09 2.03
CA VAL A 108 9.99 13.91 2.37
C VAL A 108 9.56 12.45 2.17
N MET A 109 9.99 11.81 1.07
CA MET A 109 9.72 10.40 0.79
C MET A 109 10.30 9.50 1.89
N TRP A 110 11.54 9.72 2.32
CA TRP A 110 12.15 8.95 3.40
C TRP A 110 11.38 9.08 4.71
N PHE A 111 10.98 10.30 5.09
CA PHE A 111 10.13 10.51 6.27
C PHE A 111 8.79 9.77 6.15
N ASN A 112 8.13 9.86 4.99
CA ASN A 112 6.89 9.14 4.73
C ASN A 112 7.07 7.62 4.87
N LEU A 113 8.17 7.04 4.35
CA LEU A 113 8.45 5.61 4.48
C LEU A 113 8.72 5.20 5.92
N MET A 114 9.48 6.00 6.68
CA MET A 114 9.76 5.69 8.09
C MET A 114 8.50 5.74 8.96
N ILE A 115 7.69 6.79 8.81
CA ILE A 115 6.44 6.93 9.56
C ILE A 115 5.44 5.84 9.13
N GLY A 116 5.30 5.61 7.83
CA GLY A 116 4.39 4.58 7.29
C GLY A 116 4.74 3.17 7.80
N ASN A 117 6.01 2.77 7.71
CA ASN A 117 6.45 1.48 8.24
C ASN A 117 6.33 1.40 9.76
N GLY A 118 6.65 2.48 10.48
CA GLY A 118 6.49 2.55 11.94
C GLY A 118 5.04 2.37 12.38
N MET A 119 4.11 3.08 11.74
CA MET A 119 2.67 2.92 12.00
C MET A 119 2.19 1.51 11.69
N PHE A 120 2.60 0.94 10.56
CA PHE A 120 2.26 -0.43 10.20
C PHE A 120 2.70 -1.43 11.29
N VAL A 121 3.98 -1.43 11.63
CA VAL A 121 4.53 -2.38 12.60
C VAL A 121 3.89 -2.18 13.97
N ALA A 122 3.72 -0.94 14.43
CA ALA A 122 3.12 -0.66 15.73
C ALA A 122 1.66 -1.10 15.79
N LEU A 123 0.83 -0.68 14.82
CA LEU A 123 -0.61 -0.93 14.84
C LEU A 123 -0.94 -2.42 14.71
N TYR A 124 -0.29 -3.14 13.78
CA TYR A 124 -0.52 -4.58 13.63
C TYR A 124 0.05 -5.40 14.78
N SER A 125 1.19 -5.01 15.37
CA SER A 125 1.71 -5.72 16.55
C SER A 125 0.81 -5.52 17.76
N MET A 126 0.30 -4.29 17.99
CA MET A 126 -0.66 -4.02 19.05
C MET A 126 -1.94 -4.84 18.88
N GLU A 127 -2.50 -4.90 17.67
CA GLU A 127 -3.70 -5.70 17.40
C GLU A 127 -3.44 -7.19 17.63
N TRP A 128 -2.33 -7.71 17.11
CA TRP A 128 -1.96 -9.12 17.30
C TRP A 128 -1.77 -9.50 18.77
N TYR A 129 -1.08 -8.67 19.55
CA TYR A 129 -0.92 -8.92 20.99
C TYR A 129 -2.23 -8.76 21.76
N ALA A 130 -3.09 -7.82 21.37
CA ALA A 130 -4.42 -7.65 21.98
C ALA A 130 -5.29 -8.90 21.76
N GLN A 131 -5.22 -9.52 20.57
CA GLN A 131 -5.95 -10.75 20.29
C GLN A 131 -5.51 -11.95 21.13
N GLN A 132 -4.23 -12.01 21.50
CA GLN A 132 -3.70 -13.08 22.34
C GLN A 132 -3.96 -12.87 23.83
N ARG A 133 -3.94 -11.62 24.29
CA ARG A 133 -3.96 -11.30 25.73
C ARG A 133 -5.33 -10.90 26.26
N CYS A 134 -6.23 -10.45 25.39
CA CYS A 134 -7.51 -9.87 25.78
C CYS A 134 -8.66 -10.78 25.37
N ALA A 135 -9.71 -10.83 26.21
CA ALA A 135 -10.93 -11.58 25.92
C ALA A 135 -11.62 -11.02 24.65
N PRO A 136 -12.31 -11.87 23.87
CA PRO A 136 -13.07 -11.42 22.70
C PRO A 136 -14.08 -10.35 23.10
N SER A 137 -14.19 -9.31 22.28
CA SER A 137 -15.06 -8.16 22.57
C SER A 137 -16.51 -8.41 22.17
N PHE A 138 -16.76 -9.37 21.29
CA PHE A 138 -18.09 -9.75 20.83
C PHE A 138 -18.27 -11.27 20.87
N GLU A 139 -19.51 -11.73 21.09
CA GLU A 139 -19.82 -13.17 21.07
C GLU A 139 -19.85 -13.75 19.65
N SER A 140 -20.15 -12.94 18.63
CA SER A 140 -20.12 -13.40 17.25
C SER A 140 -18.71 -13.34 16.67
N GLU A 141 -18.22 -14.47 16.19
CA GLU A 141 -16.88 -14.64 15.60
C GLU A 141 -16.60 -13.67 14.44
N LEU A 142 -17.61 -13.35 13.62
CA LEU A 142 -17.47 -12.41 12.51
C LEU A 142 -17.27 -10.95 12.97
N LEU A 143 -18.00 -10.49 14.00
CA LEU A 143 -17.81 -9.12 14.51
C LEU A 143 -16.48 -8.99 15.24
N ASP A 144 -16.05 -10.03 15.94
CA ASP A 144 -14.77 -10.03 16.65
C ASP A 144 -13.57 -10.07 15.69
N MET A 145 -13.74 -10.62 14.48
CA MET A 145 -12.74 -10.54 13.41
C MET A 145 -12.72 -9.18 12.69
N LEU A 146 -13.87 -8.51 12.56
CA LEU A 146 -14.00 -7.24 11.82
C LEU A 146 -13.69 -6.00 12.65
N VAL A 147 -13.82 -6.09 13.98
CA VAL A 147 -13.59 -4.97 14.90
C VAL A 147 -12.26 -5.18 15.63
N PRO A 148 -11.30 -4.23 15.55
CA PRO A 148 -10.01 -4.38 16.19
C PRO A 148 -10.14 -4.43 17.72
N ARG A 149 -9.49 -5.41 18.34
CA ARG A 149 -9.49 -5.59 19.80
C ARG A 149 -8.59 -4.59 20.52
N SER A 150 -7.58 -4.04 19.84
CA SER A 150 -6.63 -3.07 20.39
C SER A 150 -7.26 -1.81 20.99
N TRP A 151 -8.47 -1.42 20.55
CA TRP A 151 -9.17 -0.23 21.07
C TRP A 151 -10.02 -0.49 22.32
N MET A 152 -10.36 -1.75 22.59
CA MET A 152 -11.24 -2.14 23.69
C MET A 152 -10.50 -2.86 24.82
N CYS A 153 -9.30 -3.38 24.55
CA CYS A 153 -8.48 -3.98 25.57
C CYS A 153 -7.98 -2.93 26.57
N LYS A 154 -8.29 -3.13 27.85
CA LYS A 154 -7.85 -2.33 29.00
C LYS A 154 -6.80 -3.08 29.80
#